data_AF-A0A6C0EQJ4-F1
#
_entry.id   AF-A0A6C0EQJ4-F1
#
_cell.length_a   1.000
_cell.length_b   1.000
_cell.length_c   1.000
_cell.angle_alpha   90.00
_cell.angle_beta   90.00
_cell.angle_gamma   90.00
#
_symmetry.space_group_name_H-M   'P 1'
#
loop_
_entity.id
_entity.type
_entity.pdbx_description
1 polymer ?
#
loop_
_entity_poly.entity_id
_entity_poly.type
_entity_poly.pdbx_seq_one_letter_code
_entity_poly.pdbx_strand_id
1 'polypeptide(L)'
;MANINSMTINNIIDFIKDKSYINNNNQIIKYNYNFKGNIIDFNNNINIFKDKFNNVENINNSEVIITYNKLSFNIKFINDNNDIYWHILIFNI
;
A
#
# COMPACT_ATOMS: atom_id res chain seq x y z
N MET A 1 8.99 2.24 22.41
CA MET A 1 8.36 1.22 21.55
C MET A 1 7.20 1.89 20.82
N ALA A 2 7.33 2.21 19.52
CA ALA A 2 6.22 2.79 18.77
C ALA A 2 5.18 1.68 18.51
N ASN A 3 3.99 1.85 19.08
CA ASN A 3 2.85 0.96 18.94
C ASN A 3 2.22 1.22 17.55
N ILE A 4 2.76 0.58 16.51
CA ILE A 4 2.25 0.70 15.12
C ILE A 4 1.04 -0.23 15.00
N ASN A 5 -0.10 0.15 15.58
CA ASN A 5 -1.33 -0.63 15.47
C ASN A 5 -2.45 0.25 14.90
N SER A 6 -2.91 -0.16 13.71
CA SER A 6 -3.86 0.47 12.78
C SER A 6 -3.28 1.60 11.89
N MET A 7 -2.97 1.27 10.63
CA MET A 7 -2.79 2.27 9.56
C MET A 7 -4.05 2.28 8.69
N THR A 8 -4.68 3.45 8.60
CA THR A 8 -5.81 3.72 7.68
C THR A 8 -5.29 3.95 6.26
N ILE A 9 -6.16 4.02 5.25
CA ILE A 9 -5.74 4.33 3.88
C ILE A 9 -4.92 5.62 3.74
N ASN A 10 -5.23 6.64 4.54
CA ASN A 10 -4.46 7.88 4.55
C ASN A 10 -3.01 7.62 4.95
N ASN A 11 -2.79 6.71 5.89
CA ASN A 11 -1.45 6.36 6.32
C ASN A 11 -0.71 5.58 5.19
N ILE A 12 -1.42 4.76 4.39
CA ILE A 12 -0.82 4.12 3.20
C ILE A 12 -0.45 5.18 2.14
N ILE A 13 -1.31 6.17 1.92
CA ILE A 13 -1.02 7.28 1.00
C ILE A 13 0.20 8.07 1.48
N ASP A 14 0.25 8.38 2.77
CA ASP A 14 1.38 9.08 3.39
C ASP A 14 2.65 8.23 3.30
N PHE A 15 2.55 6.91 3.51
CA PHE A 15 3.65 5.99 3.30
C PHE A 15 4.15 6.01 1.85
N ILE A 16 3.28 5.92 0.84
CA ILE A 16 3.70 5.97 -0.57
C ILE A 16 4.42 7.29 -0.89
N LYS A 17 3.97 8.40 -0.29
CA LYS A 17 4.61 9.71 -0.43
C LYS A 17 5.93 9.82 0.33
N ASP A 18 6.05 9.17 1.47
CA ASP A 18 7.25 9.12 2.29
C ASP A 18 8.31 8.23 1.63
N LYS A 19 9.40 8.82 1.14
CA LYS A 19 10.47 8.09 0.43
C LYS A 19 11.47 7.41 1.36
N SER A 20 11.19 7.33 2.67
CA SER A 20 12.08 6.73 3.67
C SER A 20 12.46 5.26 3.38
N TYR A 21 11.68 4.57 2.54
CA TYR A 21 11.96 3.20 2.09
C TYR A 21 13.01 3.08 0.96
N ILE A 22 13.52 4.20 0.43
CA ILE A 22 14.55 4.24 -0.62
C ILE A 22 15.90 4.54 0.04
N ASN A 23 16.90 3.68 -0.18
CA ASN A 23 18.26 3.94 0.30
C ASN A 23 19.05 4.84 -0.68
N ASN A 24 20.26 5.25 -0.29
CA ASN A 24 21.14 6.10 -1.11
C ASN A 24 21.49 5.53 -2.50
N ASN A 25 21.32 4.21 -2.70
CA ASN A 25 21.58 3.53 -3.98
C ASN A 25 20.30 3.37 -4.82
N ASN A 26 19.22 4.10 -4.47
CA ASN A 26 17.88 3.93 -5.02
C ASN A 26 17.36 2.49 -4.94
N GLN A 27 17.88 1.65 -4.03
CA GLN A 27 17.34 0.32 -3.84
C GLN A 27 16.17 0.38 -2.88
N ILE A 28 15.14 -0.37 -3.22
CA ILE A 28 14.00 -0.59 -2.34
C ILE A 28 14.40 -1.61 -1.30
N ILE A 29 14.30 -1.21 -0.05
CA ILE A 29 14.27 -2.17 1.05
C ILE A 29 12.88 -2.82 0.98
N LYS A 30 12.81 -4.14 0.82
CA LYS A 30 11.52 -4.85 0.73
C LYS A 30 10.76 -4.66 2.04
N TYR A 31 9.74 -3.80 2.04
CA TYR A 31 8.88 -3.57 3.20
C TYR A 31 7.61 -4.39 3.06
N ASN A 32 7.48 -5.45 3.86
CA ASN A 32 6.19 -6.09 4.07
C ASN A 32 5.53 -5.40 5.27
N TYR A 33 4.66 -4.43 5.00
CA TYR A 33 3.74 -3.94 6.03
C TYR A 33 2.49 -4.81 6.03
N ASN A 34 1.94 -5.10 7.22
CA ASN A 34 0.65 -5.75 7.40
C ASN A 34 -0.26 -4.78 8.15
N PHE A 35 -1.22 -4.16 7.47
CA PHE A 35 -2.12 -3.19 8.11
C PHE A 35 -3.50 -3.77 8.39
N LYS A 36 -3.93 -3.76 9.66
CA LYS A 36 -5.27 -4.23 10.05
C LYS A 36 -6.38 -3.37 9.41
N GLY A 37 -7.28 -3.95 8.60
CA GLY A 37 -8.38 -3.24 7.90
C GLY A 37 -9.71 -4.00 7.88
N ASN A 38 -10.71 -3.56 7.10
CA ASN A 38 -11.95 -4.33 6.81
C ASN A 38 -12.19 -4.49 5.29
N ILE A 39 -12.92 -5.53 4.86
CA ILE A 39 -13.09 -5.90 3.44
C ILE A 39 -13.98 -4.91 2.66
N ILE A 40 -14.98 -4.35 3.34
CA ILE A 40 -15.86 -3.32 2.79
C ILE A 40 -15.05 -2.06 2.46
N ASP A 41 -13.95 -1.83 3.17
CA ASP A 41 -13.09 -0.68 2.93
C ASP A 41 -12.29 -0.85 1.63
N PHE A 42 -11.97 -2.06 1.15
CA PHE A 42 -11.08 -2.24 0.00
C PHE A 42 -11.56 -1.56 -1.29
N ASN A 43 -12.82 -1.80 -1.69
CA ASN A 43 -13.36 -1.21 -2.93
C ASN A 43 -13.51 0.31 -2.84
N ASN A 44 -13.94 0.83 -1.68
CA ASN A 44 -14.02 2.27 -1.44
C ASN A 44 -12.61 2.90 -1.42
N ASN A 45 -11.65 2.18 -0.86
CA ASN A 45 -10.25 2.56 -0.78
C ASN A 45 -9.56 2.61 -2.15
N ILE A 46 -9.91 1.72 -3.08
CA ILE A 46 -9.42 1.81 -4.47
C ILE A 46 -9.80 3.15 -5.10
N ASN A 47 -11.05 3.60 -4.91
CA ASN A 47 -11.49 4.88 -5.49
C ASN A 47 -10.70 6.04 -4.87
N ILE A 48 -10.43 5.99 -3.56
CA ILE A 48 -9.56 6.97 -2.89
C ILE A 48 -8.14 6.94 -3.46
N PHE A 49 -7.58 5.76 -3.75
CA PHE A 49 -6.27 5.66 -4.41
C PHE A 49 -6.29 6.29 -5.80
N LYS A 50 -7.33 6.03 -6.61
CA LYS A 50 -7.50 6.62 -7.95
C LYS A 50 -7.63 8.14 -7.90
N ASP A 51 -8.27 8.68 -6.87
CA ASP A 51 -8.38 10.13 -6.68
C ASP A 51 -7.04 10.78 -6.26
N LYS A 52 -6.14 10.01 -5.65
CA LYS A 52 -4.86 10.50 -5.08
C LYS A 52 -3.66 10.24 -5.97
N PHE A 53 -3.74 9.27 -6.88
CA PHE A 53 -2.65 8.86 -7.74
C PHE A 53 -3.09 8.78 -9.19
N ASN A 54 -2.26 9.32 -10.09
CA ASN A 54 -2.56 9.40 -11.51
C ASN A 54 -2.54 8.03 -12.22
N ASN A 55 -1.89 7.03 -11.62
CA ASN A 55 -1.78 5.71 -12.22
C ASN A 55 -2.04 4.62 -11.17
N VAL A 56 -3.23 4.06 -11.24
CA VAL A 56 -3.75 3.02 -10.33
C VAL A 56 -4.37 1.92 -11.18
N GLU A 57 -3.74 0.76 -11.20
CA GLU A 57 -4.18 -0.41 -11.95
C GLU A 57 -4.76 -1.45 -10.99
N ASN A 58 -6.03 -1.80 -11.19
CA ASN A 58 -6.66 -2.89 -10.44
C ASN A 58 -6.19 -4.22 -11.04
N ILE A 59 -5.54 -5.05 -10.24
CA ILE A 59 -5.09 -6.39 -10.67
C ILE A 59 -6.19 -7.41 -10.42
N ASN A 60 -6.84 -7.35 -9.25
CA ASN A 60 -7.98 -8.18 -8.89
C ASN A 60 -8.79 -7.50 -7.76
N ASN A 61 -9.82 -8.19 -7.23
CA ASN A 61 -10.68 -7.68 -6.15
C ASN A 61 -9.99 -7.55 -4.78
N SER A 62 -8.69 -7.79 -4.72
CA SER A 62 -7.86 -7.75 -3.51
C SER A 62 -6.45 -7.22 -3.78
N GLU A 63 -6.18 -6.62 -4.95
CA GLU A 63 -4.82 -6.21 -5.31
C GLU A 63 -4.85 -5.04 -6.29
N VAL A 64 -4.02 -4.04 -6.02
CA VAL A 64 -3.88 -2.83 -6.82
C VAL A 64 -2.41 -2.45 -6.97
N ILE A 65 -2.02 -2.00 -8.16
CA ILE A 65 -0.69 -1.42 -8.40
C ILE A 65 -0.85 0.09 -8.53
N ILE A 66 -0.10 0.82 -7.71
CA ILE A 66 -0.02 2.27 -7.77
C ILE A 66 1.36 2.65 -8.29
N THR A 67 1.43 3.53 -9.29
CA THR A 67 2.70 4.07 -9.77
C THR A 67 2.87 5.50 -9.30
N TYR A 68 3.95 5.76 -8.57
CA TYR A 68 4.28 7.09 -8.06
C TYR A 68 5.79 7.34 -8.15
N ASN A 69 6.21 8.44 -8.78
CA ASN A 69 7.62 8.87 -8.85
C ASN A 69 8.61 7.75 -9.27
N LYS A 70 8.29 6.98 -10.32
CA LYS A 70 9.08 5.84 -10.85
C LYS A 70 9.12 4.58 -9.96
N LEU A 71 8.22 4.50 -9.00
CA LEU A 71 8.04 3.32 -8.17
C LEU A 71 6.68 2.72 -8.44
N SER A 72 6.61 1.40 -8.47
CA SER A 72 5.37 0.63 -8.42
C SER A 72 5.16 0.09 -7.01
N PHE A 73 3.98 0.35 -6.45
CA PHE A 73 3.51 -0.19 -5.18
C PHE A 73 2.44 -1.21 -5.49
N ASN A 74 2.76 -2.49 -5.36
CA ASN A 74 1.76 -3.54 -5.36
C ASN A 74 1.18 -3.63 -3.94
N ILE A 75 -0.09 -3.29 -3.81
CA ILE A 75 -0.82 -3.27 -2.55
C ILE A 75 -1.86 -4.38 -2.62
N LYS A 76 -1.62 -5.44 -1.86
CA LYS A 76 -2.48 -6.61 -1.74
C LYS A 76 -3.25 -6.58 -0.44
N PHE A 77 -4.52 -6.92 -0.52
CA PHE A 77 -5.41 -7.13 0.60
C PHE A 77 -5.49 -8.62 0.89
N ILE A 78 -5.19 -9.01 2.13
CA ILE A 78 -5.15 -10.39 2.59
C ILE A 78 -6.12 -10.53 3.74
N ASN A 79 -7.00 -11.54 3.69
CA ASN A 79 -7.88 -11.90 4.79
C ASN A 79 -7.37 -13.22 5.38
N ASP A 80 -6.92 -13.20 6.63
CA ASP A 80 -6.43 -14.36 7.37
C ASP A 80 -7.13 -14.42 8.73
N ASN A 81 -7.99 -15.43 8.91
CA ASN A 81 -8.61 -15.77 10.20
C ASN A 81 -9.24 -14.59 10.96
N ASN A 82 -10.10 -13.80 10.30
CA ASN A 82 -10.78 -12.59 10.81
C ASN A 82 -9.89 -11.35 10.98
N ASP A 83 -8.60 -11.46 10.72
CA ASP A 83 -7.72 -10.31 10.56
C ASP A 83 -7.49 -10.03 9.08
N ILE A 84 -7.50 -8.75 8.76
CA ILE A 84 -7.39 -8.27 7.40
C ILE A 84 -6.14 -7.44 7.33
N TYR A 85 -5.25 -7.74 6.40
CA TYR A 85 -3.96 -7.07 6.26
C TYR A 85 -3.81 -6.48 4.87
N TRP A 86 -3.32 -5.25 4.81
CA TRP A 86 -2.73 -4.70 3.59
C TRP A 86 -1.26 -5.05 3.55
N HIS A 87 -0.84 -5.78 2.52
CA HIS A 87 0.53 -6.13 2.20
C HIS A 87 1.02 -5.25 1.05
N ILE A 88 2.05 -4.45 1.29
CA ILE A 88 2.65 -3.58 0.27
C ILE A 88 3.97 -4.20 -0.20
N LEU A 89 4.21 -4.19 -1.51
CA LEU A 89 5.48 -4.52 -2.14
C LEU A 89 5.84 -3.35 -3.05
N ILE A 90 7.10 -2.91 -2.98
CA ILE A 90 7.59 -1.76 -3.72
C ILE A 90 8.60 -2.25 -4.74
N PHE A 91 8.55 -1.73 -5.96
CA PHE A 91 9.49 -2.05 -7.05
C PHE A 91 9.92 -0.78 -7.78
N ASN A 92 11.18 -0.72 -8.22
CA ASN A 92 11.66 0.34 -9.09
C ASN A 92 11.27 0.01 -10.52
N ILE A 93 10.92 1.03 -11.29
CA ILE A 93 10.62 0.94 -12.73
C ILE A 93 11.76 1.59 -13.52
#